data_AF-A0A7W4HXK8-F1
#
_entry.id   AF-A0A7W4HXK8-F1
#
_cell.length_a   1.000
_cell.length_b   1.000
_cell.length_c   1.000
_cell.angle_alpha   90.00
_cell.angle_beta   90.00
_cell.angle_gamma   90.00
#
_symmetry.space_group_name_H-M   'P 1'
#
loop_
_entity.id
_entity.type
_entity.pdbx_description
1 polymer ?
#
loop_
_entity_poly.entity_id
_entity_poly.type
_entity_poly.pdbx_seq_one_letter_code
_entity_poly.pdbx_strand_id
1 'polypeptide(L)'
;MSPADQFLMMNGRYFRPQHFPQIQMILDQLNERQLAQVAGADYKDPTTLLIISIFVGQLGVDRFLLGQVGLGVLKLLTLGGCWIWWLVDCILIMGNTRDHNMAVLIQAATQAC
;
A
#
# COMPACT_ATOMS: atom_id res chain seq x y z
N MET A 1 19.77 -17.97 8.85
CA MET A 1 18.96 -16.82 8.43
C MET A 1 17.51 -17.21 8.67
N SER A 2 16.74 -16.44 9.43
CA SER A 2 15.34 -16.80 9.68
C SER A 2 14.57 -16.74 8.36
N PRO A 3 13.54 -17.58 8.13
CA PRO A 3 12.68 -17.47 6.95
C PRO A 3 12.05 -16.08 6.80
N ALA A 4 11.84 -15.39 7.92
CA ALA A 4 11.39 -14.00 7.95
C ALA A 4 12.40 -13.03 7.33
N ASP A 5 13.70 -13.20 7.61
CA ASP A 5 14.76 -12.37 7.04
C ASP A 5 14.87 -12.56 5.53
N GLN A 6 14.75 -13.80 5.06
CA GLN A 6 14.77 -14.13 3.64
C GLN A 6 13.59 -13.48 2.91
N PHE A 7 12.39 -13.57 3.49
CA PHE A 7 11.20 -12.93 2.92
C PHE A 7 11.36 -11.42 2.84
N LEU A 8 11.89 -10.77 3.88
CA LEU A 8 12.12 -9.33 3.90
C LEU A 8 13.20 -8.90 2.90
N MET A 9 14.22 -9.71 2.66
CA MET A 9 15.20 -9.44 1.60
C MET A 9 14.57 -9.50 0.20
N MET A 10 13.62 -10.40 -0.03
CA MET A 10 12.92 -10.52 -1.32
C MET A 10 11.80 -9.48 -1.51
N ASN A 11 11.01 -9.20 -0.46
CA ASN A 11 9.77 -8.44 -0.53
C ASN A 11 9.81 -7.10 0.23
N GLY A 12 10.93 -6.74 0.86
CA GLY A 12 11.05 -5.54 1.71
C GLY A 12 10.71 -4.23 1.01
N ARG A 13 10.80 -4.16 -0.33
CA ARG A 13 10.42 -2.98 -1.13
C ARG A 13 8.93 -2.63 -1.06
N TYR A 14 8.07 -3.62 -0.84
CA TYR A 14 6.61 -3.45 -0.83
C TYR A 14 6.09 -2.90 0.50
N PHE A 15 6.89 -3.00 1.57
CA PHE A 15 6.50 -2.64 2.93
C PHE A 15 7.24 -1.37 3.39
N ARG A 16 6.72 -0.73 4.43
CA ARG A 16 7.44 0.37 5.09
C ARG A 16 8.48 -0.18 6.07
N PRO A 17 9.66 0.46 6.20
CA PRO A 17 10.66 0.10 7.21
C PRO A 17 10.11 0.08 8.65
N GLN A 18 9.08 0.90 8.91
CA GLN A 18 8.41 0.98 10.22
C GLN A 18 7.70 -0.33 10.62
N HIS A 19 7.22 -1.11 9.65
CA HIS A 19 6.49 -2.36 9.90
C HIS A 19 7.39 -3.59 9.89
N PHE A 20 8.69 -3.47 9.57
CA PHE A 20 9.62 -4.59 9.54
C PHE A 20 9.64 -5.41 10.84
N PRO A 21 9.75 -4.82 12.05
CA PRO A 21 9.71 -5.61 13.28
C PRO A 21 8.38 -6.36 13.47
N GLN A 22 7.27 -5.78 13.01
CA GLN A 22 5.95 -6.42 13.07
C GLN A 22 5.85 -7.58 12.06
N ILE A 23 6.36 -7.40 10.85
CA ILE A 23 6.38 -8.46 9.82
C ILE A 23 7.25 -9.63 10.30
N GLN A 24 8.42 -9.35 10.89
CA GLN A 24 9.27 -10.40 11.46
C GLN A 24 8.53 -11.19 12.53
N MET A 25 7.87 -10.51 13.47
CA MET A 25 7.08 -11.17 14.52
C MET A 25 5.99 -12.07 13.95
N ILE A 26 5.25 -11.59 12.94
CA ILE A 26 4.20 -12.39 12.29
C ILE A 26 4.82 -13.61 11.62
N LEU A 27 5.85 -13.41 10.79
CA LEU A 27 6.49 -14.48 10.01
C LEU A 27 7.17 -15.55 10.90
N ASP A 28 7.73 -15.16 12.04
CA ASP A 28 8.37 -16.09 12.99
C ASP A 28 7.33 -17.00 13.69
N GLN A 29 6.07 -16.56 13.76
CA GLN A 29 4.96 -17.33 14.30
C GLN A 29 4.26 -18.21 13.24
N LEU A 30 4.64 -18.09 11.97
CA LEU A 30 4.00 -18.84 10.87
C LEU A 30 4.67 -20.20 10.63
N ASN A 31 3.84 -21.18 10.29
CA ASN A 31 4.31 -22.47 9.78
C ASN A 31 4.73 -22.38 8.30
N GLU A 32 5.53 -23.33 7.82
CA GLU A 32 6.04 -23.37 6.44
C GLU A 32 4.95 -23.26 5.35
N ARG A 33 3.75 -23.82 5.61
CA ARG A 33 2.60 -23.71 4.70
C ARG A 33 2.06 -22.29 4.59
N GLN A 34 1.99 -21.57 5.71
CA GLN A 34 1.49 -20.20 5.76
C GLN A 34 2.54 -19.26 5.14
N LEU A 35 3.82 -19.55 5.39
CA LEU A 35 4.93 -18.85 4.76
C LEU A 35 4.88 -18.95 3.23
N ALA A 36 4.57 -20.13 2.67
CA ALA A 36 4.40 -20.29 1.23
C ALA A 36 3.22 -19.46 0.67
N GLN A 37 2.13 -19.32 1.42
CA GLN A 37 0.99 -18.47 1.02
C GLN A 37 1.34 -16.98 1.08
N VAL A 38 2.04 -16.55 2.12
CA VAL A 38 2.52 -15.16 2.27
C VAL A 38 3.56 -14.83 1.19
N ALA A 39 4.49 -15.75 0.91
CA ALA A 39 5.49 -15.59 -0.16
C ALA A 39 4.87 -15.54 -1.57
N GLY A 40 3.74 -16.21 -1.78
CA GLY A 40 2.99 -16.20 -3.04
C GLY A 40 1.96 -15.08 -3.18
N ALA A 41 1.79 -14.21 -2.16
CA ALA A 41 0.84 -13.12 -2.22
C ALA A 41 1.31 -12.01 -3.19
N ASP A 42 0.37 -11.47 -3.98
CA ASP A 42 0.65 -10.41 -4.96
C ASP A 42 0.77 -9.05 -4.25
N TYR A 43 2.00 -8.68 -3.91
CA TYR A 43 2.29 -7.37 -3.33
C TYR A 43 2.44 -6.32 -4.42
N LYS A 44 1.71 -5.20 -4.27
CA LYS A 44 1.70 -4.13 -5.26
C LYS A 44 2.81 -3.13 -5.00
N ASP A 45 3.49 -2.71 -6.07
CA ASP A 45 4.54 -1.72 -5.96
C ASP A 45 3.94 -0.30 -5.77
N PRO A 46 4.28 0.41 -4.67
CA PRO A 46 3.76 1.75 -4.41
C PRO A 46 4.13 2.78 -5.48
N THR A 47 5.28 2.60 -6.13
CA THR A 47 5.77 3.50 -7.19
C THR A 47 4.97 3.30 -8.48
N THR A 48 4.64 2.05 -8.80
CA THR A 48 3.81 1.73 -9.98
C THR A 48 2.38 2.27 -9.82
N LEU A 49 1.78 2.12 -8.63
CA LEU A 49 0.46 2.68 -8.32
C LEU A 49 0.49 4.21 -8.29
N LEU A 50 1.59 4.82 -7.82
CA LEU A 50 1.78 6.25 -7.90
C LEU A 50 1.81 6.73 -9.36
N ILE A 51 2.57 6.07 -10.24
CA ILE A 51 2.60 6.43 -11.68
C ILE A 51 1.21 6.32 -12.30
N ILE A 52 0.44 5.28 -12.00
CA ILE A 52 -0.93 5.13 -12.50
C ILE A 52 -1.85 6.24 -11.95
N SER A 53 -1.77 6.54 -10.65
CA SER A 53 -2.53 7.65 -10.04
C SER A 53 -2.13 9.00 -10.63
N ILE A 54 -0.88 9.18 -11.05
CA ILE A 54 -0.43 10.40 -11.71
C ILE A 54 -1.10 10.59 -13.08
N PHE A 55 -1.23 9.51 -13.86
CA PHE A 55 -1.86 9.55 -15.18
C PHE A 55 -3.40 9.62 -15.11
N VAL A 56 -4.02 9.06 -14.07
CA VAL A 56 -5.50 8.99 -13.91
C VAL A 56 -6.04 10.10 -13.00
N GLY A 57 -5.27 10.54 -12.01
CA GLY A 57 -5.64 11.51 -10.98
C GLY A 57 -5.80 12.95 -11.48
N GLN A 58 -5.35 13.24 -12.71
CA GLN A 58 -5.65 14.50 -13.39
C GLN A 58 -7.17 14.70 -13.62
N LEU A 59 -7.95 13.61 -13.63
CA LEU A 59 -9.41 13.62 -13.76
C LEU A 59 -10.16 13.66 -12.42
N GLY A 60 -9.47 13.58 -11.26
CA GLY A 60 -10.09 13.73 -9.94
C GLY A 60 -11.06 12.62 -9.52
N VAL A 61 -11.07 11.49 -10.24
CA VAL A 61 -12.03 10.39 -10.06
C VAL A 61 -11.78 9.61 -8.76
N ASP A 62 -10.52 9.47 -8.34
CA ASP A 62 -10.15 8.67 -7.16
C ASP A 62 -10.74 9.20 -5.83
N ARG A 63 -10.97 10.51 -5.70
CA ARG A 63 -11.62 11.10 -4.51
C ARG A 63 -13.14 11.04 -4.51
N PHE A 64 -13.77 10.90 -5.67
CA PHE A 64 -15.20 10.56 -5.75
C PHE A 64 -15.45 9.14 -5.25
N LEU A 65 -14.51 8.20 -5.47
CA LEU A 65 -14.59 6.83 -4.97
C LEU A 65 -14.30 6.69 -3.46
N LEU A 66 -13.46 7.55 -2.88
CA LEU A 66 -13.11 7.54 -1.44
C LEU A 66 -14.06 8.34 -0.53
N GLY A 67 -15.19 8.87 -1.04
CA GLY A 67 -16.25 9.49 -0.24
C GLY A 67 -15.94 10.89 0.31
N GLN A 68 -14.82 11.51 -0.06
CA GLN A 68 -14.43 12.85 0.42
C GLN A 68 -14.88 13.97 -0.54
N VAL A 69 -16.19 14.08 -0.76
CA VAL A 69 -16.82 15.06 -1.68
C VAL A 69 -16.48 16.52 -1.32
N GLY A 70 -16.38 16.85 -0.02
CA GLY A 70 -16.13 18.22 0.45
C GLY A 70 -14.78 18.81 0.00
N LEU A 71 -13.73 17.99 -0.05
CA LEU A 71 -12.39 18.42 -0.53
C LEU A 71 -12.35 18.51 -2.07
N GLY A 72 -13.18 17.71 -2.76
CA GLY A 72 -13.36 17.79 -4.21
C GLY A 72 -14.08 19.07 -4.67
N VAL A 73 -15.05 19.55 -3.90
CA VAL A 73 -15.74 20.83 -4.17
C VAL A 73 -14.83 22.04 -3.89
N LEU A 74 -13.99 21.99 -2.85
CA LEU A 74 -12.99 23.03 -2.56
C LEU A 74 -11.92 23.16 -3.67
N LYS A 75 -11.58 22.03 -4.32
CA LYS A 75 -10.69 21.97 -5.50
C LYS A 75 -11.22 22.72 -6.72
N LEU A 76 -12.53 22.66 -6.94
CA LEU A 76 -13.21 23.32 -8.07
C LEU A 76 -13.38 24.82 -7.81
N LEU A 77 -13.57 25.23 -6.55
CA LEU A 77 -13.74 26.63 -6.14
C LEU A 77 -12.45 27.46 -6.19
N THR A 78 -11.27 26.85 -6.17
CA THR A 78 -9.96 27.56 -6.17
C THR A 78 -9.31 27.70 -7.56
N LEU A 79 -10.03 27.47 -8.66
CA LEU A 79 -9.49 27.52 -10.03
C LEU A 79 -8.31 26.54 -10.25
N GLY A 80 -8.46 25.29 -9.81
CA GLY A 80 -7.49 24.24 -10.14
C GLY A 80 -6.16 24.42 -9.43
N GLY A 81 -6.06 23.94 -8.19
CA GLY A 81 -4.78 23.66 -7.54
C GLY A 81 -4.04 22.48 -8.23
N CYS A 82 -3.71 22.63 -9.51
CA CYS A 82 -3.25 21.61 -10.46
C CYS A 82 -1.91 20.94 -10.11
N TRP A 83 -1.28 21.28 -8.99
CA TRP A 83 -0.05 20.65 -8.52
C TRP A 83 -0.06 20.31 -7.02
N ILE A 84 -0.58 21.21 -6.17
CA ILE A 84 -0.58 20.99 -4.70
C ILE A 84 -1.41 19.76 -4.33
N TRP A 85 -2.58 19.60 -4.96
CA TRP A 85 -3.44 18.48 -4.64
C TRP A 85 -2.96 17.15 -5.22
N TRP A 86 -2.31 17.19 -6.39
CA TRP A 86 -1.66 16.04 -6.99
C TRP A 86 -0.49 15.57 -6.11
N LEU A 87 0.26 16.51 -5.52
CA LEU A 87 1.36 16.22 -4.60
C LEU A 87 0.88 15.59 -3.28
N VAL A 88 -0.24 16.08 -2.73
CA VAL A 88 -0.87 15.45 -1.55
C VAL A 88 -1.37 14.03 -1.87
N ASP A 89 -1.95 13.83 -3.05
CA ASP A 89 -2.44 12.51 -3.47
C ASP A 89 -1.28 11.51 -3.67
N CYS A 90 -0.18 11.96 -4.28
CA CYS A 90 1.06 11.18 -4.41
C CYS A 90 1.61 10.71 -3.06
N ILE A 91 1.59 11.57 -2.04
CA ILE A 91 2.05 11.20 -0.69
C ILE A 91 1.06 10.21 -0.04
N LEU A 92 -0.24 10.41 -0.24
CA LEU A 92 -1.28 9.58 0.37
C LEU A 92 -1.33 8.16 -0.23
N ILE A 93 -1.26 8.02 -1.57
CA ILE A 93 -1.38 6.74 -2.25
C ILE A 93 -0.23 5.80 -1.91
N MET A 94 0.98 6.35 -1.74
CA MET A 94 2.15 5.56 -1.34
C MET A 94 1.99 4.99 0.07
N GLY A 95 1.41 5.76 1.00
CA GLY A 95 1.06 5.28 2.34
C GLY A 95 -0.01 4.19 2.28
N ASN A 96 -1.13 4.50 1.62
CA ASN A 96 -2.29 3.61 1.55
C ASN A 96 -1.98 2.29 0.84
N THR A 97 -1.15 2.30 -0.21
CA THR A 97 -0.69 1.08 -0.89
C THR A 97 0.10 0.18 0.06
N ARG A 98 0.99 0.76 0.86
CA ARG A 98 1.82 0.02 1.79
C ARG A 98 1.00 -0.55 2.94
N ASP A 99 -0.03 0.18 3.38
CA ASP A 99 -0.96 -0.28 4.40
C ASP A 99 -1.89 -1.39 3.84
N HIS A 100 -2.28 -1.31 2.56
CA HIS A 100 -3.00 -2.38 1.87
C HIS A 100 -2.15 -3.66 1.72
N ASN A 101 -0.88 -3.54 1.33
CA ASN A 101 0.04 -4.69 1.26
C ASN A 101 0.20 -5.38 2.63
N MET A 102 0.22 -4.60 3.72
CA MET A 102 0.23 -5.14 5.09
C MET A 102 -1.05 -5.92 5.40
N ALA A 103 -2.22 -5.38 5.02
CA ALA A 103 -3.48 -6.09 5.20
C ALA A 103 -3.51 -7.42 4.42
N VAL A 104 -3.01 -7.43 3.17
CA VAL A 104 -2.87 -8.65 2.36
C VAL A 104 -1.95 -9.67 3.03
N LEU A 105 -0.82 -9.23 3.60
CA LEU A 105 0.08 -10.11 4.35
C LEU A 105 -0.60 -10.72 5.57
N ILE A 106 -1.28 -9.91 6.38
CA ILE A 106 -2.00 -10.38 7.57
C ILE A 106 -3.12 -11.35 7.16
N GLN A 107 -3.82 -11.06 6.07
CA GLN A 107 -4.86 -11.93 5.55
C GLN A 107 -4.28 -13.27 5.07
N ALA A 108 -3.19 -13.26 4.29
CA ALA A 108 -2.51 -14.48 3.84
C ALA A 108 -1.95 -15.30 5.02
N ALA A 109 -1.47 -14.64 6.07
CA ALA A 109 -1.04 -15.28 7.31
C ALA A 109 -2.22 -15.93 8.07
N THR A 110 -3.38 -15.25 8.11
CA THR A 110 -4.57 -15.65 8.88
C THR A 110 -5.43 -16.70 8.16
N GLN A 111 -5.47 -16.68 6.83
CA GLN A 111 -6.30 -17.58 5.99
C GLN A 111 -5.90 -19.07 6.03
N ALA A 112 -4.83 -19.39 6.76
CA ALA A 112 -4.38 -20.76 6.95
C ALA A 112 -4.81 -21.38 8.29
N CYS A 113 -5.74 -20.71 9.01
CA CYS A 113 -6.45 -21.26 10.16
C CYS A 113 -7.72 -21.99 9.70
#